data_AF-A0A7V5FN94-F1
#
_entry.id   AF-A0A7V5FN94-F1
#
_cell.length_a   1.000
_cell.length_b   1.000
_cell.length_c   1.000
_cell.angle_alpha   90.00
_cell.angle_beta   90.00
_cell.angle_gamma   90.00
#
_symmetry.space_group_name_H-M   'P 1'
#
loop_
_entity.id
_entity.type
_entity.pdbx_description
1 polymer ?
#
loop_
_entity_poly.entity_id
_entity_poly.type
_entity_poly.pdbx_seq_one_letter_code
_entity_poly.pdbx_strand_id
1 'polypeptide(L)'
;MNKGVVSKSGEIDREWVEEGVTSHYIFARGIGAADQTLQNKTQKMATSRDSSIVNAQYNMLSLIKGVQLEGGITVEKAIETDSQLTTKIDAVIKGAQVVRTEWTADDGCVVILRLPKKTLKDMGLKLVEK
;
A
#
# COMPACT_ATOMS: atom_id res chain seq x y z
N MET A 1 -22.68 -4.83 3.45
CA MET A 1 -22.67 -4.30 4.84
C MET A 1 -21.39 -3.50 5.04
N ASN A 2 -21.45 -2.17 4.88
CA ASN A 2 -20.32 -1.29 5.15
C ASN A 2 -20.25 -1.00 6.66
N LYS A 3 -19.26 -1.56 7.35
CA LYS A 3 -18.97 -1.24 8.75
C LYS A 3 -18.13 0.03 8.80
N GLY A 4 -18.80 1.18 8.82
CA GLY A 4 -18.17 2.47 9.13
C GLY A 4 -17.87 2.57 10.62
N VAL A 5 -16.62 2.88 10.97
CA VAL A 5 -16.20 3.18 12.33
C VAL A 5 -16.35 4.69 12.53
N VAL A 6 -17.18 5.10 13.47
CA VAL A 6 -17.52 6.50 13.76
C VAL A 6 -16.45 7.14 14.64
N SER A 7 -15.98 8.35 14.31
CA SER A 7 -15.10 9.15 15.17
C SER A 7 -15.90 9.97 16.19
N LYS A 8 -15.24 10.42 17.28
CA LYS A 8 -15.88 11.09 18.43
C LYS A 8 -16.51 12.46 18.13
N SER A 9 -16.36 13.02 16.93
CA SER A 9 -16.91 14.33 16.54
C SER A 9 -18.06 14.27 15.52
N GLY A 10 -18.48 13.09 15.08
CA GLY A 10 -19.69 12.95 14.24
C GLY A 10 -19.56 13.37 12.78
N GLU A 11 -18.43 13.95 12.35
CA GLU A 11 -18.12 14.11 10.93
C GLU A 11 -17.59 12.79 10.36
N ILE A 12 -18.33 12.24 9.41
CA ILE A 12 -17.82 11.17 8.56
C ILE A 12 -16.82 11.85 7.63
N ASP A 13 -15.55 11.76 7.97
CA ASP A 13 -14.46 12.17 7.08
C ASP A 13 -14.48 11.19 5.88
N ARG A 14 -15.16 11.58 4.79
CA ARG A 14 -15.43 10.75 3.61
C ARG A 14 -14.40 10.96 2.51
N GLU A 15 -13.21 11.46 2.82
CA GLU A 15 -12.13 11.48 1.83
C GLU A 15 -11.45 10.11 1.81
N TRP A 16 -11.89 9.26 0.89
CA TRP A 16 -11.28 7.94 0.69
C TRP A 16 -9.91 8.11 0.06
N VAL A 17 -8.87 7.77 0.82
CA VAL A 17 -7.49 7.83 0.36
C VAL A 17 -7.16 6.55 -0.40
N GLU A 18 -7.17 6.62 -1.72
CA GLU A 18 -6.73 5.51 -2.58
C GLU A 18 -5.20 5.39 -2.65
N GLU A 19 -4.49 6.49 -2.41
CA GLU A 19 -3.03 6.56 -2.47
C GLU A 19 -2.52 7.67 -1.55
N GLY A 20 -1.37 7.45 -0.91
CA GLY A 20 -0.67 8.46 -0.14
C GLY A 20 -0.49 8.11 1.33
N VAL A 21 -0.04 9.10 2.11
CA VAL A 21 0.40 8.91 3.50
C VAL A 21 -0.47 9.75 4.43
N THR A 22 -1.21 9.09 5.31
CA THR A 22 -2.05 9.72 6.35
C THR A 22 -1.35 9.67 7.72
N SER A 23 -1.97 10.17 8.78
CA SER A 23 -1.40 10.11 10.14
C SER A 23 -1.14 8.67 10.64
N HIS A 24 -1.93 7.69 10.20
CA HIS A 24 -1.86 6.31 10.71
C HIS A 24 -1.49 5.26 9.67
N TYR A 25 -1.74 5.55 8.40
CA TYR A 25 -1.64 4.56 7.33
C TYR A 25 -0.93 5.11 6.10
N ILE A 26 -0.32 4.19 5.36
CA ILE A 26 0.16 4.39 4.00
C ILE A 26 -0.76 3.58 3.08
N PHE A 27 -1.33 4.25 2.08
CA PHE A 27 -2.19 3.65 1.07
C PHE A 27 -1.46 3.64 -0.27
N ALA A 28 -1.56 2.54 -1.00
CA ALA A 28 -1.00 2.45 -2.34
C ALA A 28 -2.00 1.75 -3.26
N ARG A 29 -2.31 2.41 -4.38
CA ARG A 29 -3.09 1.82 -5.47
C ARG A 29 -2.14 1.03 -6.37
N GLY A 30 -2.59 -0.11 -6.84
CA GLY A 30 -1.95 -0.87 -7.90
C GLY A 30 -2.94 -1.30 -8.95
N ILE A 31 -2.46 -1.38 -10.20
CA ILE A 31 -3.26 -1.74 -11.37
C ILE A 31 -2.57 -2.91 -12.07
N GLY A 32 -3.37 -3.92 -12.43
CA GLY A 32 -2.93 -5.09 -13.19
C GLY A 32 -3.84 -5.30 -14.39
N ALA A 33 -3.27 -5.23 -15.58
CA ALA A 33 -3.99 -5.54 -16.80
C ALA A 33 -4.29 -7.04 -16.88
N ALA A 34 -5.45 -7.41 -17.43
CA ALA A 34 -5.71 -8.80 -17.79
C ALA A 34 -5.01 -9.16 -19.10
N ASP A 35 -4.43 -10.36 -19.13
CA ASP A 35 -3.93 -10.95 -20.36
C ASP A 35 -5.12 -11.41 -21.22
N GLN A 36 -5.36 -10.68 -22.31
CA GLN A 36 -6.48 -10.93 -23.21
C GLN A 36 -6.31 -12.21 -24.06
N THR A 37 -5.13 -12.83 -24.05
CA THR A 37 -4.90 -14.11 -24.74
C THR A 37 -5.49 -15.30 -23.94
N LEU A 38 -5.63 -15.15 -22.63
CA LEU A 38 -6.22 -16.17 -21.76
C LEU A 38 -7.74 -16.27 -21.99
N GLN A 39 -8.20 -17.45 -22.39
CA GLN A 39 -9.64 -17.70 -22.63
C GLN A 39 -10.44 -17.87 -21.33
N ASN A 40 -9.79 -18.38 -20.28
CA ASN A 40 -10.45 -18.63 -19.01
C ASN A 40 -10.59 -17.33 -18.20
N LYS A 41 -11.83 -16.86 -18.00
CA LYS A 41 -12.11 -15.62 -17.26
C LYS A 41 -11.61 -15.65 -15.81
N THR A 42 -11.76 -16.77 -15.11
CA THR A 42 -11.28 -16.91 -13.73
C THR A 42 -9.76 -16.75 -13.68
N GLN A 43 -9.04 -17.36 -14.62
CA GLN A 43 -7.58 -17.22 -14.72
C GLN A 43 -7.18 -15.77 -15.01
N LYS A 44 -7.84 -15.10 -15.98
CA LYS A 44 -7.61 -13.68 -16.29
C LYS A 44 -7.76 -12.79 -15.06
N MET A 45 -8.87 -12.95 -14.34
CA MET A 45 -9.18 -12.13 -13.16
C MET A 45 -8.24 -12.41 -12.00
N ALA A 46 -7.77 -13.65 -11.85
CA ALA A 46 -6.82 -14.02 -10.80
C ALA A 46 -5.43 -13.42 -11.10
N THR A 47 -4.92 -13.58 -12.32
CA THR A 47 -3.60 -13.05 -12.69
C THR A 47 -3.59 -11.53 -12.69
N SER A 48 -4.65 -10.86 -13.18
CA SER A 48 -4.76 -9.40 -13.13
C SER A 48 -4.75 -8.88 -11.70
N ARG A 49 -5.41 -9.57 -10.76
CA ARG A 49 -5.38 -9.23 -9.33
C ARG A 49 -3.98 -9.41 -8.74
N ASP A 50 -3.29 -10.50 -9.04
CA ASP A 50 -1.94 -10.74 -8.52
C ASP A 50 -0.95 -9.68 -9.04
N SER A 51 -1.03 -9.33 -10.33
CA SER A 51 -0.27 -8.21 -10.90
C SER A 51 -0.59 -6.88 -10.23
N SER A 52 -1.86 -6.62 -9.89
CA SER A 52 -2.28 -5.40 -9.19
C SER A 52 -1.68 -5.31 -7.79
N ILE A 53 -1.62 -6.43 -7.06
CA ILE A 53 -0.99 -6.49 -5.73
C ILE A 53 0.50 -6.18 -5.84
N VAL A 54 1.20 -6.80 -6.79
CA VAL A 54 2.64 -6.55 -7.01
C VAL A 54 2.87 -5.09 -7.37
N ASN A 55 2.08 -4.52 -8.28
CA ASN A 55 2.16 -3.10 -8.63
C ASN A 55 1.91 -2.19 -7.41
N ALA A 56 0.90 -2.49 -6.59
CA ALA A 56 0.61 -1.74 -5.38
C ALA A 56 1.76 -1.83 -4.35
N GLN A 57 2.43 -2.99 -4.24
CA GLN A 57 3.61 -3.17 -3.38
C GLN A 57 4.78 -2.29 -3.83
N TYR A 58 5.03 -2.18 -5.14
CA TYR A 58 6.03 -1.27 -5.68
C TYR A 58 5.69 0.19 -5.39
N ASN A 59 4.44 0.59 -5.61
CA ASN A 59 3.99 1.95 -5.34
C ASN A 59 4.09 2.28 -3.83
N MET A 60 3.77 1.32 -2.97
CA MET A 60 3.93 1.44 -1.52
C MET A 60 5.39 1.61 -1.11
N LEU A 61 6.32 0.86 -1.72
CA LEU A 61 7.75 1.03 -1.47
C LEU A 61 8.19 2.46 -1.81
N SER A 62 7.77 3.00 -2.95
CA SER A 62 8.07 4.38 -3.35
C SER A 62 7.55 5.40 -2.35
N LEU A 63 6.32 5.23 -1.84
CA LEU A 63 5.77 6.09 -0.80
C LEU A 63 6.56 5.99 0.51
N ILE A 64 6.92 4.78 0.94
CA ILE A 64 7.71 4.54 2.15
C ILE A 64 9.08 5.19 2.05
N LYS A 65 9.77 5.07 0.91
CA LYS A 65 11.07 5.70 0.67
C LYS A 65 11.03 7.22 0.85
N GLY A 66 9.93 7.86 0.47
CA GLY A 66 9.71 9.30 0.63
C GLY A 66 9.34 9.75 2.06
N VAL A 67 9.09 8.82 2.99
CA VAL A 67 8.78 9.18 4.39
C VAL A 67 10.02 9.77 5.07
N GLN A 68 9.82 10.87 5.80
CA GLN A 68 10.88 11.51 6.58
C GLN A 68 11.04 10.85 7.96
N LEU A 69 12.31 10.70 8.36
CA LEU A 69 12.72 10.18 9.65
C LEU A 69 13.16 11.32 10.57
N GLU A 70 13.06 11.08 11.87
CA GLU A 70 13.70 11.93 12.88
C GLU A 70 15.20 12.02 12.57
N GLY A 71 15.72 13.25 12.53
CA GLY A 71 17.09 13.54 12.05
C GLY A 71 17.15 14.15 10.65
N GLY A 72 16.01 14.35 9.97
CA GLY A 72 15.93 15.15 8.75
C GLY A 72 16.34 14.41 7.47
N ILE A 73 16.45 13.09 7.50
CA ILE A 73 16.69 12.24 6.33
C ILE A 73 15.41 11.50 5.91
N THR A 74 15.43 10.91 4.72
CA THR A 74 14.35 10.04 4.22
C THR A 74 14.64 8.57 4.50
N VAL A 75 13.61 7.72 4.45
CA VAL A 75 13.79 6.26 4.49
C VAL A 75 14.71 5.78 3.37
N GLU A 76 14.62 6.38 2.18
CA GLU A 76 15.53 6.10 1.07
C GLU A 76 17.02 6.24 1.45
N LYS A 77 17.39 7.34 2.09
CA LYS A 77 18.77 7.53 2.57
C LYS A 77 19.16 6.54 3.67
N ALA A 78 18.22 6.16 4.53
CA ALA A 78 18.50 5.19 5.58
C ALA A 78 18.83 3.81 4.99
N ILE A 79 18.06 3.34 4.00
CA ILE A 79 18.27 2.01 3.39
C ILE A 79 19.54 1.91 2.54
N GLU A 80 20.08 3.03 2.03
CA GLU A 80 21.38 3.05 1.35
C GLU A 80 22.54 2.63 2.26
N THR A 81 22.37 2.81 3.57
CA THR A 81 23.40 2.54 4.58
C THR A 81 23.15 1.26 5.38
N ASP A 82 21.94 0.70 5.31
CA ASP A 82 21.54 -0.53 6.02
C ASP A 82 20.76 -1.48 5.09
N SER A 83 21.45 -2.49 4.58
CA SER A 83 20.85 -3.50 3.70
C SER A 83 19.85 -4.43 4.42
N GLN A 84 19.96 -4.58 5.74
CA GLN A 84 18.97 -5.34 6.52
C GLN A 84 17.65 -4.58 6.62
N LEU A 85 17.71 -3.26 6.68
CA LEU A 85 16.51 -2.41 6.68
C LEU A 85 15.70 -2.58 5.40
N THR A 86 16.35 -2.65 4.23
CA THR A 86 15.69 -2.95 2.94
C THR A 86 14.89 -4.25 3.01
N THR A 87 15.54 -5.33 3.47
CA THR A 87 14.89 -6.66 3.55
C THR A 87 13.68 -6.65 4.50
N LYS A 88 13.78 -5.92 5.63
CA LYS A 88 12.68 -5.79 6.58
C LYS A 88 11.52 -4.98 6.00
N ILE A 89 11.81 -3.88 5.29
CA ILE A 89 10.79 -3.07 4.63
C ILE A 89 10.05 -3.89 3.58
N ASP A 90 10.76 -4.65 2.76
CA ASP A 90 10.16 -5.54 1.76
C ASP A 90 9.24 -6.60 2.41
N ALA A 91 9.66 -7.18 3.53
CA ALA A 91 8.84 -8.12 4.28
C ALA A 91 7.56 -7.47 4.82
N VAL A 92 7.64 -6.24 5.30
CA VAL A 92 6.48 -5.49 5.79
C VAL A 92 5.52 -5.09 4.67
N ILE A 93 6.03 -4.68 3.51
CA ILE A 93 5.21 -4.35 2.34
C ILE A 93 4.47 -5.59 1.83
N LYS A 94 5.12 -6.76 1.83
CA LYS A 94 4.45 -8.03 1.50
C LYS A 94 3.32 -8.37 2.46
N GLY A 95 3.41 -7.93 3.71
CA GLY A 95 2.36 -8.06 4.73
C GLY A 95 1.28 -6.98 4.69
N ALA A 96 1.32 -6.04 3.75
CA ALA A 96 0.31 -4.99 3.64
C ALA A 96 -1.09 -5.56 3.33
N GLN A 97 -2.11 -4.93 3.88
CA GLN A 97 -3.48 -5.42 3.80
C GLN A 97 -4.15 -4.94 2.52
N VAL A 98 -4.72 -5.87 1.75
CA VAL A 98 -5.65 -5.53 0.66
C VAL A 98 -6.95 -5.03 1.29
N VAL A 99 -7.25 -3.75 1.12
CA VAL A 99 -8.49 -3.14 1.64
C VAL A 99 -9.56 -2.97 0.57
N ARG A 100 -9.19 -3.08 -0.71
CA ARG A 100 -10.11 -3.02 -1.86
C ARG A 100 -9.55 -3.82 -3.03
N THR A 101 -10.45 -4.44 -3.78
CA THR A 101 -10.16 -5.12 -5.05
C THR A 101 -11.35 -4.88 -5.96
N GLU A 102 -11.10 -4.31 -7.14
CA GLU A 102 -12.12 -4.03 -8.14
C GLU A 102 -11.65 -4.52 -9.50
N TRP A 103 -12.54 -5.15 -10.26
CA TRP A 103 -12.26 -5.55 -11.62
C TRP A 103 -12.85 -4.55 -12.59
N THR A 104 -12.08 -4.24 -13.63
CA THR A 104 -12.48 -3.36 -14.72
C THR A 104 -13.27 -4.13 -15.78
N ALA A 105 -13.91 -3.41 -16.71
CA ALA A 105 -14.75 -4.00 -17.75
C ALA A 105 -13.98 -4.94 -18.69
N ASP A 106 -12.67 -4.78 -18.81
CA ASP A 106 -11.73 -5.58 -19.60
C ASP A 106 -11.07 -6.70 -18.78
N ASP A 107 -11.66 -7.11 -17.64
CA ASP A 107 -11.17 -8.11 -16.69
C ASP A 107 -9.83 -7.76 -15.98
N GLY A 108 -9.30 -6.55 -16.21
CA GLY A 108 -8.22 -5.98 -15.41
C GLY A 108 -8.62 -5.77 -13.95
N CYS A 109 -7.66 -5.41 -13.10
CA CYS A 109 -7.88 -5.26 -11.67
C CYS A 109 -7.20 -4.01 -11.10
N VAL A 110 -7.84 -3.44 -10.09
CA VAL A 110 -7.33 -2.35 -9.25
C VAL A 110 -7.38 -2.82 -7.81
N VAL A 111 -6.25 -2.71 -7.11
CA VAL A 111 -6.11 -3.08 -5.70
C VAL A 111 -5.63 -1.87 -4.90
N ILE A 112 -6.20 -1.68 -3.72
CA ILE A 112 -5.68 -0.73 -2.73
C ILE A 112 -5.07 -1.51 -1.57
N LEU A 113 -3.78 -1.30 -1.35
CA LEU A 113 -3.07 -1.78 -0.18
C LEU A 113 -3.05 -0.72 0.92
N ARG A 114 -3.12 -1.18 2.17
CA ARG A 114 -2.98 -0.36 3.37
C ARG A 114 -1.92 -0.96 4.29
N LEU A 115 -0.97 -0.11 4.70
CA LEU A 115 0.04 -0.45 5.69
C LEU A 115 -0.07 0.49 6.91
N PRO A 116 -0.19 -0.02 8.15
CA PRO A 116 -0.09 0.81 9.34
C PRO A 116 1.31 1.40 9.49
N LYS A 117 1.42 2.71 9.71
CA LYS A 117 2.70 3.36 10.02
C LYS A 117 3.36 2.78 11.28
N LYS A 118 2.54 2.29 12.22
CA LYS A 118 3.01 1.60 13.41
C LYS A 118 3.94 0.43 13.06
N THR A 119 3.68 -0.31 11.98
CA THR A 119 4.54 -1.43 11.57
C THR A 119 5.95 -0.97 11.20
N LEU A 120 6.10 0.22 10.62
CA LEU A 120 7.41 0.83 10.37
C LEU A 120 8.08 1.29 11.68
N LYS A 121 7.30 1.89 12.60
CA LYS A 121 7.80 2.28 13.93
C LYS A 121 8.29 1.08 14.74
N ASP A 122 7.55 -0.03 14.72
CA ASP A 122 7.87 -1.28 15.41
C ASP A 122 9.15 -1.94 14.86
N MET A 123 9.55 -1.62 13.62
CA MET A 123 10.84 -2.01 13.04
C MET A 123 12.03 -1.14 13.47
N GLY A 124 11.79 -0.07 14.24
CA GLY A 124 12.80 0.88 14.69
C GLY A 124 12.92 2.16 13.84
N LEU A 125 12.07 2.35 12.84
CA LEU A 125 12.04 3.61 12.08
C LEU A 125 11.33 4.70 12.88
N LYS A 126 12.09 5.74 13.25
CA LYS A 126 11.54 6.91 13.92
C LYS A 126 10.99 7.90 12.89
N LEU A 127 9.70 7.82 12.63
CA LEU A 127 9.04 8.65 11.62
C LEU A 127 8.73 10.05 12.19
N VAL A 128 8.95 11.10 11.40
CA VAL A 128 8.46 12.44 11.76
C VAL A 128 6.93 12.40 11.80
N GLU A 129 6.34 12.89 12.89
CA GLU A 129 4.89 13.04 12.99
C GLU A 129 4.44 14.18 12.06
N LYS A 130 3.45 13.87 11.21
CA LYS A 130 2.74 14.86 10.39
C LYS A 130 1.40 15.13 11.04
#